data_AF-A0A511D3U5-F1
#
_entry.id   AF-A0A511D3U5-F1
#
_cell.length_a   1.000
_cell.length_b   1.000
_cell.length_c   1.000
_cell.angle_alpha   90.00
_cell.angle_beta   90.00
_cell.angle_gamma   90.00
#
_symmetry.space_group_name_H-M   'P 1'
#
loop_
_entity.id
_entity.type
_entity.pdbx_description
1 polymer ?
#
loop_
_entity_poly.entity_id
_entity_poly.type
_entity_poly.pdbx_seq_one_letter_code
_entity_poly.pdbx_strand_id
1 'polypeptide(L)' 'MNLADLLSKDLSQVETEELVAGIRDAELTGSQAPTWSAELIRELRCRGVSWPQMAAMAELPQTTLWRRVNTKL' A
#
# COMPACT_ATOMS: atom_id res chain seq x y z
N MET A 1 -5.87 2.22 12.98
CA MET A 1 -5.11 3.37 12.45
C MET A 1 -6.03 4.09 11.48
N ASN A 2 -5.95 5.43 11.35
CA ASN A 2 -6.76 6.13 10.35
C ASN A 2 -5.93 6.27 9.06
N LEU A 3 -6.40 5.65 7.98
CA LEU A 3 -5.70 5.65 6.69
C LEU A 3 -5.49 7.07 6.14
N ALA A 4 -6.44 7.99 6.36
CA ALA A 4 -6.29 9.38 5.96
C ALA A 4 -5.15 10.10 6.73
N ASP A 5 -4.98 9.77 8.01
CA ASP A 5 -3.88 10.30 8.82
C ASP A 5 -2.53 9.69 8.44
N LEU A 6 -2.52 8.45 7.93
CA LEU A 6 -1.31 7.81 7.39
C LEU A 6 -0.87 8.47 6.09
N LEU A 7 -1.81 8.67 5.15
CA LEU A 7 -1.55 9.25 3.84
C LEU A 7 -1.23 10.75 3.88
N SER A 8 -1.61 11.45 4.95
CA SER A 8 -1.24 12.85 5.17
C SER A 8 0.15 13.04 5.78
N LYS A 9 0.80 11.95 6.24
CA LYS A 9 2.17 11.97 6.73
C LYS A 9 3.17 11.78 5.58
N ASP A 10 4.43 12.12 5.86
CA ASP A 10 5.54 11.70 5.01
C ASP A 10 5.71 10.17 5.10
N LEU A 11 5.24 9.49 4.04
CA LEU A 11 5.29 8.04 3.94
C LEU A 11 6.72 7.49 4.00
N SER A 12 7.77 8.29 3.75
CA SER A 12 9.17 7.86 3.87
C SER A 12 9.62 7.63 5.32
N GLN A 13 8.92 8.22 6.29
CA GLN A 13 9.19 8.11 7.72
C GLN A 13 8.29 7.09 8.43
N VAL A 14 7.29 6.56 7.74
CA VAL A 14 6.32 5.59 8.27
C VAL A 14 6.97 4.21 8.34
N GLU A 15 6.70 3.41 9.37
CA GLU A 15 7.27 2.06 9.45
C GLU A 15 6.69 1.12 8.38
N THR A 16 7.46 0.12 7.97
CA THR A 16 7.03 -0.85 6.92
C THR A 16 5.74 -1.56 7.32
N GLU A 17 5.59 -1.89 8.61
CA GLU A 17 4.38 -2.53 9.15
C GLU A 17 3.15 -1.61 9.05
N GLU A 18 3.32 -0.31 9.29
CA GLU A 18 2.24 0.68 9.17
C GLU A 18 1.83 0.88 7.71
N LEU A 19 2.79 0.91 6.77
CA LEU A 19 2.48 0.95 5.34
C LEU A 19 1.66 -0.26 4.89
N VAL A 20 2.02 -1.46 5.36
CA VAL A 20 1.31 -2.71 5.05
C VAL A 20 -0.09 -2.71 5.65
N ALA A 21 -0.24 -2.28 6.91
CA ALA A 21 -1.55 -2.12 7.52
C ALA A 21 -2.41 -1.11 6.74
N GLY A 22 -1.81 0.00 6.30
CA GLY A 22 -2.47 0.98 5.43
C GLY A 22 -2.93 0.40 4.09
N ILE A 23 -2.16 -0.49 3.46
CA ILE A 23 -2.57 -1.16 2.22
C ILE A 23 -3.81 -2.00 2.45
N ARG A 24 -3.85 -2.76 3.54
CA ARG A 24 -5.03 -3.57 3.90
C ARG A 24 -6.25 -2.70 4.15
N ASP A 25 -6.09 -1.63 4.93
CA ASP A 25 -7.16 -0.68 5.22
C ASP A 25 -7.65 0.04 3.95
N ALA A 26 -6.74 0.37 3.02
CA ALA A 26 -7.06 0.95 1.72
C ALA A 26 -7.93 0.02 0.89
N GLU A 27 -7.58 -1.27 0.80
CA GLU A 27 -8.37 -2.26 0.07
C GLU A 27 -9.78 -2.46 0.65
N LEU A 28 -9.98 -2.17 1.94
CA LEU A 28 -11.30 -2.20 2.58
C LEU A 28 -12.14 -0.93 2.36
N THR A 29 -11.55 0.19 1.94
CA THR A 29 -12.23 1.49 1.86
C THR A 29 -12.98 1.75 0.54
N GLY A 30 -13.15 0.73 -0.31
CA GLY A 30 -14.04 0.81 -1.47
C GLY A 30 -13.48 1.67 -2.61
N SER A 31 -14.14 2.78 -2.94
CA SER A 31 -13.91 3.52 -4.19
C SER A 31 -12.54 4.22 -4.28
N GLN A 32 -11.92 4.59 -3.15
CA GLN A 32 -10.59 5.21 -3.12
C GLN A 32 -9.45 4.20 -2.89
N ALA A 33 -9.81 2.92 -2.68
CA ALA A 33 -8.86 1.84 -2.48
C ALA A 33 -7.70 1.83 -3.49
N PRO A 34 -7.93 2.01 -4.81
CA PRO A 34 -6.86 1.87 -5.77
C PRO A 34 -5.78 2.95 -5.68
N THR A 35 -6.18 4.18 -5.36
CA THR A 35 -5.27 5.34 -5.24
C THR A 35 -4.40 5.20 -4.00
N TRP A 36 -5.03 4.96 -2.86
CA TRP A 36 -4.35 4.88 -1.58
C TRP A 36 -3.43 3.66 -1.50
N SER A 37 -3.87 2.49 -1.99
CA SER A 37 -3.00 1.33 -2.01
C SER A 37 -1.83 1.51 -2.98
N ALA A 38 -2.02 2.18 -4.12
CA ALA A 38 -0.93 2.44 -5.06
C ALA A 38 0.19 3.31 -4.47
N GLU A 39 -0.14 4.35 -3.70
CA GLU A 39 0.85 5.22 -3.05
C GLU A 39 1.66 4.45 -2.00
N LEU A 40 0.99 3.71 -1.12
CA LEU A 40 1.64 2.91 -0.08
C LEU A 40 2.51 1.79 -0.66
N ILE A 41 2.05 1.13 -1.73
CA ILE A 41 2.82 0.10 -2.44
C ILE A 41 4.05 0.72 -3.12
N ARG A 42 3.95 1.92 -3.69
CA ARG A 42 5.11 2.62 -4.27
C ARG A 42 6.18 2.91 -3.24
N GLU A 43 5.79 3.34 -2.05
CA GLU A 43 6.76 3.62 -0.99
C GLU A 43 7.50 2.35 -0.54
N LEU A 44 6.78 1.25 -0.33
CA LEU A 44 7.40 -0.05 -0.03
C LEU A 44 8.37 -0.50 -1.13
N ARG A 45 8.04 -0.22 -2.40
CA ARG A 45 8.93 -0.49 -3.54
C ARG A 45 10.19 0.38 -3.51
N CYS A 46 10.09 1.67 -3.17
CA CYS A 46 11.23 2.57 -3.03
C CYS A 46 12.20 2.09 -1.93
N ARG A 47 11.68 1.47 -0.88
CA ARG A 47 12.45 0.86 0.21
C ARG A 47 13.07 -0.50 -0.12
N GLY A 48 12.85 -1.00 -1.33
CA GLY A 48 13.40 -2.28 -1.79
C GLY A 48 12.61 -3.51 -1.36
N VAL A 49 11.38 -3.35 -0.83
CA VAL A 49 10.53 -4.50 -0.50
C VAL A 49 10.08 -5.17 -1.79
N SER A 50 10.28 -6.49 -1.87
CA SER A 50 9.93 -7.27 -3.07
C SER A 50 8.42 -7.54 -3.16
N TRP A 51 7.91 -7.81 -4.37
CA TRP A 51 6.50 -8.19 -4.57
C TRP A 51 6.05 -9.40 -3.74
N PRO A 52 6.83 -10.50 -3.63
CA PRO A 52 6.46 -11.62 -2.79
C PRO A 52 6.39 -11.26 -1.30
N GLN A 53 7.31 -10.43 -0.82
CA GLN A 53 7.28 -9.96 0.58
C GLN A 53 6.06 -9.10 0.85
N MET A 54 5.77 -8.11 0.00
CA MET A 54 4.56 -7.29 0.15
C MET A 54 3.28 -8.12 0.08
N ALA A 55 3.22 -9.13 -0.80
CA ALA A 55 2.07 -10.02 -0.88
C ALA A 55 1.87 -10.85 0.38
N ALA A 56 2.96 -11.39 0.94
CA ALA A 56 2.92 -12.13 2.20
C ALA A 56 2.52 -11.23 3.36
N MET A 57 3.10 -10.03 3.45
CA MET A 57 2.84 -9.08 4.52
C MET A 57 1.43 -8.48 4.43
N ALA A 58 0.95 -8.11 3.25
CA ALA A 58 -0.37 -7.52 3.07
C ALA A 58 -1.49 -8.56 2.99
N GLU A 59 -1.16 -9.86 2.91
CA GLU A 59 -2.11 -10.95 2.66
C GLU A 59 -2.93 -10.72 1.37
N LEU A 60 -2.29 -10.14 0.36
CA LEU A 60 -2.90 -9.83 -0.93
C LEU A 60 -2.15 -10.55 -2.06
N PRO A 61 -2.84 -10.96 -3.13
CA PRO A 61 -2.19 -11.51 -4.31
C PRO A 61 -1.20 -10.50 -4.92
N GLN A 62 -0.02 -10.97 -5.34
CA GLN A 62 0.96 -10.14 -6.05
C GLN A 62 0.35 -9.45 -7.29
N THR A 63 -0.56 -10.13 -7.98
CA THR A 63 -1.29 -9.60 -9.13
C THR A 63 -2.18 -8.42 -8.78
N THR A 64 -2.81 -8.44 -7.60
CA THR A 64 -3.58 -7.31 -7.07
C THR A 64 -2.66 -6.13 -6.83
N LEU A 65 -1.58 -6.33 -6.06
CA LEU A 65 -0.61 -5.28 -5.75
C LEU A 65 0.00 -4.66 -7.02
N TRP A 66 0.39 -5.49 -7.98
CA TRP A 66 0.91 -5.04 -9.27
C TRP A 66 -0.14 -4.26 -10.08
N ARG A 67 -1.41 -4.69 -10.07
CA ARG A 67 -2.48 -3.96 -10.73
C ARG A 67 -2.68 -2.59 -10.10
N ARG A 68 -2.61 -2.46 -8.77
CA ARG A 68 -2.80 -1.17 -8.08
C ARG A 68 -1.81 -0.09 -8.55
N VAL A 69 -0.53 -0.40 -8.63
CA VAL A 69 0.47 0.56 -9.10
C VAL A 69 0.52 0.77 -10.61
N ASN A 70 0.00 -0.16 -11.42
CA ASN A 70 0.00 -0.05 -12.89
C ASN A 70 -1.30 0.46 -13.49
N THR A 71 -2.39 0.49 -12.71
CA THR A 71 -3.64 1.10 -13.17
C THR A 71 -3.41 2.61 -13.17
N LYS A 72 -3.34 3.23 -14.36
CA LYS A 72 -3.36 4.68 -14.48
C LYS A 72 -4.70 5.17 -13.93
N LEU A 73 -4.65 5.86 -12.79
CA LEU A 73 -5.72 6.69 -12.27
C LEU A 73 -5.90 7.92 -13.17
#